data_AF-A0A317Z507-F1
#
_entry.id   AF-A0A317Z507-F1
#
_cell.length_a   1.000
_cell.length_b   1.000
_cell.length_c   1.000
_cell.angle_alpha   90.00
_cell.angle_beta   90.00
_cell.angle_gamma   90.00
#
_symmetry.space_group_name_H-M   'P 1'
#
loop_
_entity.id
_entity.type
_entity.pdbx_description
1 polymer ?
#
loop_
_entity_poly.entity_id
_entity_poly.type
_entity_poly.pdbx_seq_one_letter_code
_entity_poly.pdbx_strand_id
1 'polypeptide(L)'
;MVASLKEIDSRIKSTKKTKQITNAMNMVSSSKLRKAEKNAMTFRPYMEKMKDAITAIAGSNRVSSHPMLNERPVKRVGYMVITSDRGLAGAYSANVLKKMIRDIEQRHNSPEEYRIIVLGQIGATFLQNRGYQLENTLTDIPDQPAFKTIQAIGKRAIDLY
;
A
#
# COMPACT_ATOMS: atom_id res chain seq x y z
N MET A 1 8.55 37.96 35.39
CA MET A 1 7.33 37.78 34.57
C MET A 1 7.49 38.12 33.07
N VAL A 2 8.55 38.79 32.61
CA VAL A 2 8.75 39.18 31.20
C VAL A 2 9.09 38.00 30.26
N ALA A 3 9.70 36.93 30.77
CA ALA A 3 9.98 35.71 29.99
C ALA A 3 8.71 35.04 29.44
N SER A 4 7.61 35.09 30.21
CA SER A 4 6.33 34.45 29.85
C SER A 4 5.66 35.07 28.62
N LEU A 5 5.63 36.40 28.49
CA LEU A 5 4.99 37.06 27.34
C LEU A 5 5.75 36.82 26.02
N LYS A 6 7.09 36.82 26.07
CA LYS A 6 7.93 36.54 24.90
C LYS A 6 7.82 35.07 24.47
N GLU A 7 7.73 34.15 25.42
CA GLU A 7 7.49 32.72 25.15
C GLU A 7 6.10 32.49 24.54
N ILE A 8 5.06 33.15 25.07
CA ILE A 8 3.70 33.09 24.53
C ILE A 8 3.66 33.62 23.09
N ASP A 9 4.26 34.78 22.80
CA ASP A 9 4.34 35.33 21.45
C ASP A 9 5.09 34.39 20.49
N SER A 10 6.20 33.79 20.94
CA SER A 10 6.94 32.78 20.18
C SER A 10 6.08 31.56 19.84
N ARG A 11 5.32 31.03 20.82
CA ARG A 11 4.40 29.91 20.62
C ARG A 11 3.26 30.25 19.65
N ILE A 12 2.71 31.46 19.73
CA ILE A 12 1.69 31.95 18.79
C ILE A 12 2.25 31.98 17.36
N LYS A 13 3.44 32.54 17.18
CA LYS A 13 4.11 32.59 15.87
C LYS A 13 4.41 31.19 15.32
N SER A 14 4.88 30.27 16.17
CA SER A 14 5.12 28.87 15.81
C SER A 14 3.84 28.17 15.35
N THR A 15 2.76 28.23 16.14
CA THR A 15 1.47 27.61 15.78
C THR A 15 0.87 28.22 14.51
N LYS A 16 0.99 29.54 14.30
CA LYS A 16 0.54 30.20 13.06
C LYS A 16 1.31 29.68 11.84
N LYS A 17 2.64 29.51 11.95
CA LYS A 17 3.47 28.93 10.88
C LYS A 17 3.06 27.48 10.60
N THR A 18 2.92 26.65 11.64
CA THR A 18 2.47 25.26 11.49
C THR A 18 1.10 25.18 10.81
N LYS A 19 0.14 26.04 11.18
CA LYS A 19 -1.18 26.12 10.53
C LYS A 19 -1.07 26.45 9.03
N GLN A 20 -0.20 27.37 8.65
CA GLN A 20 0.01 27.71 7.23
C GLN A 20 0.62 26.53 6.46
N ILE A 21 1.62 25.86 7.04
CA ILE A 21 2.28 24.69 6.44
C ILE A 21 1.27 23.56 6.25
N THR A 22 0.50 23.19 7.28
CA THR A 22 -0.48 22.10 7.18
C THR A 22 -1.61 22.43 6.21
N ASN A 23 -2.05 23.69 6.13
CA ASN A 23 -3.02 24.14 5.12
C ASN A 23 -2.47 23.97 3.70
N ALA A 24 -1.22 24.38 3.45
CA ALA A 24 -0.58 24.20 2.16
C ALA A 24 -0.43 22.70 1.80
N MET A 25 0.00 21.88 2.77
CA MET A 25 0.09 20.43 2.59
C MET A 25 -1.27 19.81 2.27
N ASN A 26 -2.35 20.23 2.94
CA ASN A 26 -3.70 19.75 2.67
C ASN A 26 -4.13 20.07 1.22
N MET A 27 -3.84 21.28 0.74
CA MET A 27 -4.14 21.69 -0.64
C MET A 27 -3.35 20.86 -1.66
N VAL A 28 -2.06 20.62 -1.40
CA VAL A 28 -1.20 19.77 -2.24
C VAL A 28 -1.72 18.33 -2.26
N SER A 29 -2.02 17.76 -1.10
CA SER A 29 -2.56 16.40 -0.97
C SER A 29 -3.91 16.26 -1.67
N SER A 30 -4.79 17.27 -1.57
CA SER A 30 -6.07 17.29 -2.28
C SER A 30 -5.89 17.29 -3.80
N SER A 31 -4.92 18.05 -4.32
CA SER A 31 -4.58 18.05 -5.75
C SER A 31 -4.06 16.69 -6.21
N LYS A 32 -3.16 16.06 -5.42
CA LYS A 32 -2.65 14.71 -5.69
C LYS A 32 -3.74 13.65 -5.67
N LEU A 33 -4.67 13.72 -4.72
CA LEU A 33 -5.81 12.80 -4.62
C LEU A 33 -6.68 12.89 -5.88
N ARG A 34 -7.08 14.09 -6.30
CA ARG A 34 -7.86 14.28 -7.55
C ARG A 34 -7.16 13.69 -8.77
N LYS A 35 -5.83 13.84 -8.85
CA LYS A 35 -5.04 13.27 -9.95
C LYS A 35 -5.00 11.73 -9.88
N ALA A 36 -4.85 11.16 -8.68
CA ALA A 36 -4.87 9.72 -8.47
C ALA A 36 -6.25 9.12 -8.81
N GLU A 37 -7.33 9.76 -8.40
CA GLU A 37 -8.71 9.37 -8.74
C GLU A 37 -8.93 9.38 -10.26
N LYS A 38 -8.51 10.46 -10.93
CA LYS A 38 -8.58 10.56 -12.40
C LYS A 38 -7.83 9.40 -13.07
N ASN A 39 -6.60 9.11 -12.62
CA ASN A 39 -5.80 8.01 -13.16
C ASN A 39 -6.47 6.64 -12.95
N ALA A 40 -7.07 6.42 -11.77
CA ALA A 40 -7.82 5.20 -11.48
C ALA A 40 -9.06 5.06 -12.38
N MET A 41 -9.80 6.15 -12.61
CA MET A 41 -10.94 6.17 -13.53
C MET A 41 -10.52 5.89 -14.97
N THR A 42 -9.40 6.45 -15.44
CA THR A 42 -8.87 6.18 -16.78
C THR A 42 -8.38 4.73 -16.94
N PHE A 43 -7.89 4.11 -15.86
CA PHE A 43 -7.46 2.70 -15.89
C PHE A 43 -8.63 1.71 -15.87
N ARG A 44 -9.80 2.11 -15.36
CA ARG A 44 -10.96 1.23 -15.17
C ARG A 44 -11.43 0.51 -16.44
N PRO A 45 -11.59 1.17 -17.61
CA PRO A 45 -12.02 0.48 -18.83
C PRO A 45 -11.05 -0.62 -19.28
N TYR A 46 -9.74 -0.41 -19.10
CA TYR A 46 -8.73 -1.42 -19.39
C TYR A 46 -8.92 -2.67 -18.51
N MET A 47 -9.09 -2.47 -17.20
CA MET A 47 -9.31 -3.55 -16.25
C MET A 47 -10.61 -4.30 -16.53
N GLU A 48 -11.69 -3.61 -16.88
CA GLU A 48 -12.98 -4.22 -17.26
C GLU A 48 -12.82 -5.08 -18.53
N LYS A 49 -12.20 -4.56 -19.58
CA LYS A 49 -11.96 -5.34 -20.81
C LYS A 49 -11.02 -6.53 -20.61
N MET A 50 -10.01 -6.38 -19.77
CA MET A 50 -9.12 -7.49 -19.42
C MET A 50 -9.87 -8.59 -18.67
N LYS A 51 -10.76 -8.22 -17.73
CA LYS A 51 -11.62 -9.17 -17.03
C LYS A 51 -12.58 -9.88 -17.99
N ASP A 52 -13.22 -9.16 -18.90
CA ASP A 52 -14.14 -9.74 -19.90
C ASP A 52 -13.42 -10.78 -20.75
N ALA A 53 -12.22 -10.46 -21.24
CA ALA A 53 -11.40 -11.37 -22.05
C ALA A 53 -10.99 -12.62 -21.26
N ILE A 54 -10.51 -12.46 -20.02
CA ILE A 54 -10.13 -13.60 -19.16
C ILE A 54 -11.35 -14.49 -18.87
N THR A 55 -12.51 -13.89 -18.62
CA THR A 55 -13.75 -14.63 -18.30
C THR A 55 -14.23 -15.42 -19.52
N ALA A 56 -14.22 -14.81 -20.71
CA ALA A 56 -14.59 -15.48 -21.95
C ALA A 56 -13.68 -16.68 -22.24
N ILE A 57 -12.38 -16.55 -21.99
CA ILE A 57 -11.40 -17.62 -22.18
C ILE A 57 -11.57 -18.72 -21.12
N ALA A 58 -11.69 -18.35 -19.84
CA ALA A 58 -11.83 -19.30 -18.73
C ALA A 58 -13.13 -20.11 -18.79
N GLY A 59 -14.22 -19.52 -19.31
CA GLY A 59 -15.50 -20.20 -19.54
C GLY A 59 -15.49 -21.18 -20.72
N SER A 60 -14.47 -21.11 -21.59
CA SER A 60 -14.26 -22.10 -22.64
C SER A 60 -13.49 -23.30 -22.08
N ASN A 61 -14.03 -24.51 -22.23
CA ASN A 61 -13.50 -25.79 -21.68
C ASN A 61 -12.05 -26.16 -22.08
N ARG A 62 -11.34 -25.31 -22.83
CA ARG A 62 -9.94 -25.50 -23.22
C ARG A 62 -8.92 -24.92 -22.23
N VAL A 63 -9.34 -24.05 -21.29
CA VAL A 63 -8.43 -23.32 -20.38
C VAL A 63 -8.64 -23.64 -18.89
N SER A 64 -9.58 -24.52 -18.57
CA SER A 64 -9.87 -24.99 -17.20
C SER A 64 -8.68 -25.66 -16.48
N SER A 65 -7.60 -26.00 -17.19
CA SER A 65 -6.38 -26.57 -16.61
C SER A 65 -5.35 -25.56 -16.10
N HIS A 66 -5.57 -24.24 -16.26
CA HIS A 66 -4.58 -23.26 -15.80
C HIS A 66 -4.44 -23.30 -14.26
N PRO A 67 -3.22 -23.40 -13.68
CA PRO A 67 -3.04 -23.56 -12.23
C PRO A 67 -3.68 -22.45 -11.37
N MET A 68 -3.70 -21.21 -11.86
CA MET A 68 -4.34 -20.09 -11.15
C MET A 68 -5.87 -20.09 -11.17
N LEU A 69 -6.50 -20.96 -11.97
CA LEU A 69 -7.96 -21.13 -12.03
C LEU A 69 -8.45 -22.30 -11.17
N ASN A 70 -7.54 -23.10 -10.61
CA ASN A 70 -7.86 -24.29 -9.84
C ASN A 70 -7.55 -24.07 -8.36
N GLU A 71 -8.46 -24.52 -7.49
CA GLU A 71 -8.20 -24.57 -6.06
C GLU A 71 -7.17 -25.66 -5.73
N ARG A 72 -6.29 -25.36 -4.79
CA ARG A 72 -5.25 -26.28 -4.32
C ARG A 72 -5.09 -26.19 -2.80
N PRO A 73 -4.59 -27.25 -2.14
CA PRO A 73 -4.24 -27.18 -0.72
C PRO A 73 -3.25 -26.04 -0.45
N VAL A 74 -3.57 -25.19 0.51
CA VAL A 74 -2.78 -24.00 0.85
C VAL A 74 -1.64 -24.41 1.80
N LYS A 75 -0.41 -24.44 1.28
CA LYS A 75 0.80 -24.68 2.09
C LYS A 75 1.44 -23.39 2.61
N ARG A 76 1.34 -22.31 1.82
CA ARG A 76 1.86 -20.98 2.16
C ARG A 76 0.93 -19.90 1.62
N VAL A 77 0.85 -18.77 2.32
CA VAL A 77 0.04 -17.61 1.93
C VAL A 77 0.93 -16.40 1.64
N GLY A 78 0.75 -15.78 0.48
CA GLY A 78 1.39 -14.51 0.15
C GLY A 78 0.54 -13.31 0.61
N TYR A 79 1.14 -12.40 1.38
CA TYR A 79 0.56 -11.11 1.73
C TYR A 79 1.24 -10.01 0.93
N MET A 80 0.48 -9.33 0.07
CA MET A 80 0.93 -8.08 -0.56
C MET A 80 0.33 -6.89 0.19
N VAL A 81 1.18 -6.09 0.81
CA VAL A 81 0.77 -5.05 1.76
C VAL A 81 1.17 -3.70 1.20
N ILE A 82 0.20 -2.82 1.01
CA ILE A 82 0.43 -1.48 0.47
C ILE A 82 0.26 -0.45 1.59
N THR A 83 1.33 0.29 1.84
CA THR A 83 1.43 1.37 2.83
C THR A 83 2.00 2.62 2.16
N SER A 84 1.99 3.74 2.87
CA SER A 84 2.59 4.98 2.36
C SER A 84 4.11 5.00 2.54
N ASP A 85 4.82 5.64 1.61
CA ASP A 85 6.24 6.00 1.81
C ASP A 85 6.41 7.17 2.79
N ARG A 86 5.42 8.08 2.83
CA ARG A 86 5.45 9.29 3.66
C ARG A 86 4.47 9.21 4.82
N GLY A 87 4.82 9.89 5.92
CA GLY A 87 3.96 10.06 7.09
C GLY A 87 2.87 11.13 6.89
N LEU A 88 2.27 11.57 8.01
CA LEU A 88 1.23 12.62 8.04
C LEU A 88 -0.06 12.28 7.27
N ALA A 89 -0.35 10.98 7.14
CA ALA A 89 -1.57 10.43 6.51
C ALA A 89 -2.55 9.83 7.54
N GLY A 90 -2.55 10.35 8.77
CA GLY A 90 -3.36 9.83 9.87
C GLY A 90 -3.08 8.35 10.15
N ALA A 91 -4.14 7.57 10.35
CA ALA A 91 -4.06 6.15 10.71
C ALA A 91 -3.96 5.18 9.52
N TYR A 92 -3.73 5.67 8.28
CA TYR A 92 -3.75 4.85 7.07
C TYR A 92 -2.85 3.60 7.15
N SER A 93 -1.53 3.78 7.22
CA SER A 93 -0.58 2.66 7.25
C SER A 93 -0.74 1.82 8.52
N ALA A 94 -1.04 2.46 9.65
CA ALA A 94 -1.25 1.76 10.92
C ALA A 94 -2.45 0.79 10.86
N ASN A 95 -3.55 1.20 10.26
CA ASN A 95 -4.75 0.35 10.13
C ASN A 95 -4.51 -0.83 9.20
N VAL A 96 -3.83 -0.61 8.06
CA VAL A 96 -3.46 -1.68 7.11
C VAL A 96 -2.57 -2.71 7.80
N LEU A 97 -1.50 -2.27 8.46
CA LEU A 97 -0.56 -3.16 9.14
C LEU A 97 -1.23 -3.92 10.29
N LYS A 98 -2.08 -3.25 11.08
CA LYS A 98 -2.83 -3.89 12.17
C LYS A 98 -3.76 -4.98 11.65
N LYS A 99 -4.43 -4.75 10.52
CA LYS A 99 -5.30 -5.75 9.89
C LYS A 99 -4.49 -6.95 9.39
N MET A 100 -3.39 -6.71 8.67
CA MET A 100 -2.51 -7.78 8.19
C MET A 100 -1.96 -8.63 9.35
N ILE A 101 -1.46 -7.99 10.41
CA ILE A 101 -0.91 -8.71 11.57
C ILE A 101 -1.96 -9.60 12.22
N ARG A 102 -3.17 -9.07 12.44
CA ARG A 102 -4.28 -9.87 12.97
C ARG A 102 -4.61 -11.06 12.07
N ASP A 103 -4.61 -10.86 10.76
CA ASP A 103 -4.87 -11.94 9.80
C ASP A 103 -3.76 -12.98 9.80
N ILE A 104 -2.51 -12.58 10.07
CA ILE A 104 -1.38 -13.52 10.22
C ILE A 104 -1.53 -14.31 11.51
N GLU A 105 -1.75 -13.63 12.64
CA GLU A 105 -1.92 -14.24 13.96
C GLU A 105 -3.11 -15.22 14.03
N GLN A 106 -4.16 -14.96 13.25
CA GLN A 106 -5.36 -15.82 13.22
C GLN A 106 -5.21 -17.06 12.33
N ARG A 107 -4.33 -17.01 11.31
CA ARG A 107 -4.27 -18.03 10.26
C ARG A 107 -3.01 -18.87 10.29
N HIS A 108 -1.94 -18.36 10.90
CA HIS A 108 -0.62 -18.99 10.86
C HIS A 108 -0.07 -19.18 12.25
N ASN A 109 0.57 -20.32 12.47
CA ASN A 109 1.27 -20.64 13.70
C ASN A 109 2.79 -20.53 13.53
N SER A 110 3.27 -20.47 12.28
CA SER A 110 4.69 -20.41 11.95
C SER A 110 5.01 -19.33 10.90
N PRO A 111 6.15 -18.61 11.01
CA PRO A 111 6.65 -17.71 9.96
C PRO A 111 6.88 -18.38 8.61
N GLU A 112 6.98 -19.71 8.55
CA GLU A 112 7.19 -20.45 7.30
C GLU A 112 5.93 -20.55 6.43
N GLU A 113 4.75 -20.35 7.03
CA GLU A 113 3.43 -20.50 6.40
C GLU A 113 3.02 -19.27 5.60
N TYR A 114 3.79 -18.17 5.66
CA TYR A 114 3.49 -16.96 4.91
C TYR A 114 4.73 -16.27 4.34
N ARG A 115 4.51 -15.43 3.34
CA ARG A 115 5.49 -14.51 2.78
C ARG A 115 4.89 -13.13 2.65
N ILE A 116 5.67 -12.10 2.93
CA ILE A 116 5.20 -10.71 2.89
C ILE A 116 5.93 -9.95 1.80
N ILE A 117 5.18 -9.33 0.90
CA ILE A 117 5.65 -8.36 -0.07
C ILE A 117 5.11 -7.00 0.34
N VAL A 118 5.98 -6.02 0.54
CA VAL A 118 5.60 -4.70 1.04
C VAL A 118 5.81 -3.63 -0.03
N LEU A 119 4.80 -2.80 -0.23
CA LEU A 119 4.89 -1.57 -0.98
C LEU A 119 4.77 -0.42 0.03
N GLY A 120 5.77 0.45 0.08
CA GLY A 120 5.81 1.61 0.98
C GLY A 120 6.83 1.49 2.13
N GLN A 121 7.61 2.55 2.32
CA GLN A 121 8.67 2.67 3.33
C GLN A 121 8.18 2.47 4.77
N ILE A 122 7.00 2.99 5.13
CA ILE A 122 6.49 2.89 6.51
C ILE A 122 6.23 1.44 6.89
N GLY A 123 5.56 0.69 6.01
CA GLY A 123 5.30 -0.73 6.23
C GLY A 123 6.57 -1.55 6.29
N ALA A 124 7.51 -1.29 5.37
CA ALA A 124 8.78 -2.01 5.30
C ALA A 124 9.58 -1.84 6.59
N THR A 125 9.79 -0.58 7.00
CA THR A 125 10.53 -0.24 8.22
C THR A 125 9.85 -0.82 9.46
N PHE A 126 8.52 -0.69 9.55
CA PHE A 126 7.76 -1.19 10.71
C PHE A 126 7.86 -2.70 10.87
N LEU A 127 7.72 -3.45 9.77
CA LEU A 127 7.74 -4.91 9.78
C LEU A 127 9.16 -5.46 10.01
N GLN A 128 10.18 -4.86 9.38
CA GLN A 128 11.58 -5.22 9.61
C GLN A 128 11.98 -5.00 11.08
N ASN A 129 11.60 -3.87 11.68
CA ASN A 129 11.87 -3.59 13.09
C ASN A 129 11.18 -4.57 14.06
N ARG A 130 10.16 -5.29 13.61
CA ARG A 130 9.46 -6.33 14.37
C ARG A 130 9.89 -7.75 14.03
N GLY A 131 10.92 -7.91 13.19
CA GLY A 131 11.48 -9.22 12.83
C GLY A 131 10.66 -10.01 11.81
N TYR A 132 9.71 -9.40 11.10
CA TYR A 132 9.01 -10.07 10.02
C TYR A 132 9.93 -10.27 8.81
N GLN A 133 9.86 -11.45 8.19
CA GLN A 133 10.60 -11.77 6.97
C GLN A 133 9.86 -11.20 5.76
N LEU A 134 10.48 -10.23 5.10
CA LEU A 134 9.96 -9.62 3.87
C LEU A 134 10.61 -10.31 2.66
N GLU A 135 9.78 -10.88 1.79
CA GLU A 135 10.22 -11.54 0.55
C GLU A 135 10.63 -10.50 -0.50
N ASN A 136 9.92 -9.38 -0.55
CA ASN A 136 10.26 -8.28 -1.45
C ASN A 136 9.73 -6.95 -0.89
N THR A 137 10.39 -5.84 -1.25
CA THR A 137 9.98 -4.50 -0.85
C THR A 137 10.15 -3.52 -2.01
N LEU A 138 9.13 -2.68 -2.23
CA LEU A 138 9.21 -1.53 -3.14
C LEU A 138 8.91 -0.25 -2.36
N THR A 139 9.88 0.66 -2.31
CA THR A 139 9.79 1.96 -1.65
C THR A 139 9.94 3.09 -2.68
N ASP A 140 9.81 4.33 -2.23
CA ASP A 140 9.95 5.53 -3.06
C ASP A 140 9.01 5.54 -4.27
N ILE A 141 7.77 5.11 -4.05
CA ILE A 141 6.74 5.06 -5.06
C ILE A 141 6.29 6.49 -5.37
N PRO A 142 6.30 6.92 -6.64
CA PRO A 142 5.81 8.24 -7.03
C PRO A 142 4.34 8.44 -6.64
N ASP A 143 3.94 9.68 -6.33
CA ASP A 143 2.54 10.02 -6.02
C ASP A 143 1.55 9.58 -7.13
N GLN A 144 2.05 9.44 -8.36
CA GLN A 144 1.31 8.99 -9.53
C GLN A 144 2.10 7.85 -10.19
N PRO A 145 1.95 6.61 -9.70
CA PRO A 145 2.75 5.49 -10.17
C PRO A 145 2.37 5.11 -11.60
N ALA A 146 3.37 4.80 -12.42
CA ALA A 146 3.17 4.21 -13.74
C ALA A 146 3.10 2.68 -13.63
N PHE A 147 2.37 2.04 -14.55
CA PHE A 147 2.25 0.57 -14.58
C PHE A 147 3.62 -0.13 -14.57
N LYS A 148 4.58 0.37 -15.36
CA LYS A 148 5.94 -0.19 -15.47
C LYS A 148 6.66 -0.26 -14.12
N THR A 149 6.44 0.73 -13.24
CA THR A 149 7.06 0.78 -11.90
C THR A 149 6.54 -0.35 -11.00
N ILE A 150 5.26 -0.72 -11.15
CA ILE A 150 4.61 -1.75 -10.32
C ILE A 150 4.65 -3.14 -10.97
N GLN A 151 4.84 -3.21 -12.29
CA GLN A 151 4.83 -4.46 -13.04
C GLN A 151 5.87 -5.46 -12.53
N ALA A 152 7.08 -5.00 -12.18
CA ALA A 152 8.14 -5.87 -11.70
C ALA A 152 7.77 -6.58 -10.39
N ILE A 153 7.21 -5.85 -9.43
CA ILE A 153 6.78 -6.43 -8.14
C ILE A 153 5.54 -7.31 -8.29
N GLY A 154 4.61 -6.93 -9.18
CA GLY A 154 3.44 -7.75 -9.51
C GLY A 154 3.84 -9.08 -10.16
N LYS A 155 4.77 -9.03 -11.12
CA LYS A 155 5.32 -10.24 -11.74
C LYS A 155 6.03 -11.12 -10.71
N ARG A 156 6.85 -10.54 -9.84
CA ARG A 156 7.52 -11.31 -8.77
C ARG A 156 6.52 -11.99 -7.84
N ALA A 157 5.40 -11.34 -7.50
CA ALA A 157 4.35 -11.95 -6.68
C ALA A 157 3.66 -13.13 -7.39
N ILE A 158 3.44 -13.02 -8.70
CA ILE A 158 2.90 -14.11 -9.54
C ILE A 158 3.91 -15.26 -9.65
N ASP A 159 5.19 -14.96 -9.87
CA ASP A 159 6.25 -15.97 -9.98
C ASP A 159 6.48 -16.76 -8.68
N LEU A 160 6.03 -16.22 -7.54
CA LEU A 160 6.10 -16.86 -6.22
C LEU A 160 4.90 -17.76 -5.91
N TYR A 161 3.83 -17.70 -6.71
CA TYR A 161 2.62 -18.52 -6.54
C TYR A 161 2.82 -19.95 -7.04
#